data_AF-N9N7C0-F1
#
_entry.id   AF-N9N7C0-F1
#
_cell.length_a   1.000
_cell.length_b   1.000
_cell.length_c   1.000
_cell.angle_alpha   90.00
_cell.angle_beta   90.00
_cell.angle_gamma   90.00
#
_symmetry.space_group_name_H-M   'P 1'
#
loop_
_entity.id
_entity.type
_entity.pdbx_description
1 polymer ?
#
loop_
_entity_poly.entity_id
_entity_poly.type
_entity_poly.pdbx_seq_one_letter_code
_entity_poly.pdbx_strand_id
1 'polypeptide(L)'
;MKNIWTQLALSVTCVALVGCGGSSSNNSPTPTPTPTPTPTPTPTPTPTPTPTPTPTPTPTPTPTPTPTPTPTPTPTPTPTPAQALAGTWESTYCNNLSAGAFRLLVENYQTRSNSFDMVVDSQQYTEPQCAGTVKGNQELDGGPTTGIVVENMGNQLTVNQTRYYTAMIRSRSSATGAQGVVAFRDANTFCLLENITNPVGSEIDRTVQSINLDATQICWRKSSVQRFQRKAPAAIVSTSKTLLADVQPSLQKLQNQLDTQANAGYRLNLANFDTRTDSPTASFELNLDARDDRNLYTKDEATNTNKYQYHVLDGAGATATARYTLWKTQLAQQASLGFIYKQQAVVKLADGNPSLYNNIFEKRMGDTAIFTITHKEVAQSAVKDKSLWEATANQLGSQGCRIFFAEYIYGSQFAFACSNSNTHNGTYQYRWIASTSNAKASEVQAILNAQKAEGFVYRFELELPNGQVGFVFEKDSTQPNLVTSLEYKVFEDSVLDSGDSTSLMDERMTHQGLLGWHLLDGRSVLAEGGITSSSNIKTIFVNRPLP
;
A
#
# COMPACT_ATOMS: atom_id res chain seq x y z
N MET A 1 -65.04 0.00 3.07
CA MET A 1 -65.14 0.67 1.77
C MET A 1 -64.30 -0.16 0.80
N LYS A 2 -64.91 -0.94 -0.12
CA LYS A 2 -65.26 -0.55 -1.51
C LYS A 2 -64.05 0.05 -2.27
N ASN A 3 -63.61 -0.42 -3.44
CA ASN A 3 -64.08 -1.52 -4.31
C ASN A 3 -62.97 -1.98 -5.31
N ILE A 4 -62.88 -3.30 -5.55
CA ILE A 4 -62.93 -4.02 -6.86
C ILE A 4 -61.99 -3.61 -8.03
N TRP A 5 -61.26 -4.58 -8.62
CA TRP A 5 -61.35 -5.12 -10.01
C TRP A 5 -60.15 -6.06 -10.31
N THR A 6 -60.27 -7.39 -10.17
CA THR A 6 -60.46 -8.44 -11.24
C THR A 6 -59.40 -8.41 -12.38
N GLN A 7 -58.46 -9.37 -12.44
CA GLN A 7 -58.57 -10.76 -12.95
C GLN A 7 -58.41 -10.90 -14.48
N LEU A 8 -57.38 -11.65 -14.91
CA LEU A 8 -57.50 -12.60 -16.03
C LEU A 8 -56.40 -13.68 -15.95
N ALA A 9 -56.79 -14.93 -16.19
CA ALA A 9 -55.94 -16.13 -16.16
C ALA A 9 -56.16 -16.95 -17.44
N LEU A 10 -55.22 -17.85 -17.77
CA LEU A 10 -55.27 -19.04 -18.66
C LEU A 10 -53.78 -19.36 -19.02
N SER A 11 -53.13 -20.52 -18.83
CA SER A 11 -53.46 -21.92 -18.47
C SER A 11 -54.25 -22.79 -19.48
N VAL A 12 -53.53 -23.56 -20.30
CA VAL A 12 -53.86 -24.91 -20.88
C VAL A 12 -52.51 -25.63 -21.16
N THR A 13 -52.47 -26.96 -21.35
CA THR A 13 -52.21 -27.97 -20.29
C THR A 13 -52.14 -29.39 -20.92
N CYS A 14 -50.96 -30.05 -20.85
CA CYS A 14 -50.71 -31.49 -21.02
C CYS A 14 -50.94 -32.20 -22.38
N VAL A 15 -50.15 -33.26 -22.63
CA VAL A 15 -50.51 -34.71 -22.70
C VAL A 15 -49.26 -35.51 -23.20
N ALA A 16 -48.93 -36.75 -22.82
CA ALA A 16 -48.96 -37.52 -21.56
C ALA A 16 -48.20 -38.88 -21.73
N LEU A 17 -47.96 -39.60 -20.61
CA LEU A 17 -47.84 -41.08 -20.47
C LEU A 17 -46.56 -41.87 -20.89
N VAL A 18 -45.77 -42.26 -19.86
CA VAL A 18 -45.45 -43.64 -19.39
C VAL A 18 -44.84 -44.69 -20.34
N GLY A 19 -43.77 -45.40 -19.89
CA GLY A 19 -43.40 -46.72 -20.45
C GLY A 19 -42.11 -47.37 -19.90
N CYS A 20 -42.25 -48.34 -18.99
CA CYS A 20 -41.22 -49.06 -18.25
C CYS A 20 -40.31 -50.04 -19.07
N GLY A 21 -39.01 -50.08 -18.75
CA GLY A 21 -38.22 -51.31 -18.48
C GLY A 21 -37.76 -52.25 -19.62
N GLY A 22 -36.70 -53.02 -19.35
CA GLY A 22 -36.41 -54.30 -20.05
C GLY A 22 -35.01 -54.47 -20.66
N SER A 23 -34.12 -55.17 -19.96
CA SER A 23 -32.86 -55.71 -20.51
C SER A 23 -33.10 -56.84 -21.51
N SER A 24 -32.22 -57.03 -22.51
CA SER A 24 -31.68 -58.36 -22.91
C SER A 24 -30.70 -58.29 -24.09
N SER A 25 -29.71 -59.19 -24.06
CA SER A 25 -28.66 -59.42 -25.07
C SER A 25 -29.13 -60.30 -26.24
N ASN A 26 -28.57 -60.12 -27.45
CA ASN A 26 -28.01 -61.25 -28.21
C ASN A 26 -27.12 -60.88 -29.43
N ASN A 27 -26.17 -61.77 -29.72
CA ASN A 27 -25.33 -61.77 -30.93
C ASN A 27 -26.07 -62.33 -32.16
N SER A 28 -25.84 -61.76 -33.36
CA SER A 28 -25.92 -62.47 -34.66
C SER A 28 -25.37 -61.60 -35.82
N PRO A 29 -25.09 -62.17 -37.01
CA PRO A 29 -23.74 -62.06 -37.57
C PRO A 29 -23.58 -61.18 -38.82
N THR A 30 -22.32 -60.97 -39.20
CA THR A 30 -21.84 -60.30 -40.42
C THR A 30 -22.33 -60.99 -41.71
N PRO A 31 -22.72 -60.21 -42.73
CA PRO A 31 -22.19 -60.50 -44.08
C PRO A 31 -21.89 -59.26 -44.98
N THR A 32 -20.75 -59.36 -45.67
CA THR A 32 -20.46 -58.93 -47.06
C THR A 32 -20.58 -57.44 -47.49
N PRO A 33 -19.52 -56.84 -48.10
CA PRO A 33 -19.58 -55.51 -48.69
C PRO A 33 -20.27 -55.49 -50.07
N THR A 34 -21.00 -54.41 -50.36
CA THR A 34 -21.67 -54.14 -51.65
C THR A 34 -21.08 -52.87 -52.28
N PRO A 35 -20.81 -52.83 -53.60
CA PRO A 35 -19.98 -51.79 -54.20
C PRO A 35 -20.63 -50.40 -54.40
N THR A 36 -19.74 -49.44 -54.62
CA THR A 36 -19.90 -47.99 -54.79
C THR A 36 -20.82 -47.55 -55.94
N PRO A 37 -21.60 -46.46 -55.75
CA PRO A 37 -21.95 -45.54 -56.83
C PRO A 37 -20.97 -44.35 -56.87
N THR A 38 -20.37 -44.11 -58.05
CA THR A 38 -19.45 -43.00 -58.32
C THR A 38 -20.20 -41.66 -58.28
N PRO A 39 -19.77 -40.65 -57.49
CA PRO A 39 -20.38 -39.32 -57.54
C PRO A 39 -20.02 -38.58 -58.84
N THR A 40 -21.05 -38.02 -59.46
CA THR A 40 -21.06 -37.30 -60.74
C THR A 40 -20.19 -36.03 -60.72
N PRO A 41 -19.52 -35.64 -61.83
CA PRO A 41 -18.75 -34.39 -61.87
C PRO A 41 -19.61 -33.14 -61.65
N THR A 42 -19.13 -32.27 -60.77
CA THR A 42 -19.75 -30.97 -60.43
C THR A 42 -19.70 -30.01 -61.64
N PRO A 43 -20.80 -29.31 -62.00
CA PRO A 43 -20.77 -28.36 -63.10
C PRO A 43 -19.91 -27.13 -62.78
N THR A 44 -19.10 -26.71 -63.74
CA THR A 44 -18.26 -25.52 -63.68
C THR A 44 -19.10 -24.24 -63.64
N PRO A 45 -18.87 -23.29 -62.72
CA PRO A 45 -19.65 -22.06 -62.66
C PRO A 45 -19.36 -21.14 -63.85
N THR A 46 -20.41 -20.69 -64.51
CA THR A 46 -20.39 -19.71 -65.61
C THR A 46 -19.92 -18.34 -65.09
N PRO A 47 -19.03 -17.61 -65.80
CA PRO A 47 -18.58 -16.29 -65.35
C PRO A 47 -19.72 -15.26 -65.37
N THR A 48 -19.97 -14.66 -64.20
CA THR A 48 -20.95 -13.58 -64.02
C THR A 48 -20.48 -12.30 -64.75
N PRO A 49 -21.35 -11.59 -65.50
CA PRO A 49 -20.95 -10.37 -66.19
C PRO A 49 -20.55 -9.26 -65.22
N THR A 50 -19.46 -8.57 -65.55
CA THR A 50 -18.90 -7.45 -64.77
C THR A 50 -19.87 -6.26 -64.77
N PRO A 51 -20.25 -5.69 -63.61
CA PRO A 51 -21.13 -4.54 -63.57
C PRO A 51 -20.44 -3.27 -64.10
N THR A 52 -21.12 -2.56 -64.98
CA THR A 52 -20.72 -1.25 -65.52
C THR A 52 -20.63 -0.22 -64.39
N PRO A 53 -19.58 0.63 -64.31
CA PRO A 53 -19.44 1.59 -63.22
C PRO A 53 -20.53 2.67 -63.25
N THR A 54 -21.33 2.74 -62.18
CA THR A 54 -22.29 3.81 -61.93
C THR A 54 -21.57 5.15 -61.75
N PRO A 55 -22.04 6.26 -62.36
CA PRO A 55 -21.38 7.55 -62.20
C PRO A 55 -21.42 8.02 -60.74
N THR A 56 -20.26 8.48 -60.24
CA THR A 56 -20.08 8.95 -58.87
C THR A 56 -20.95 10.19 -58.60
N PRO A 57 -21.77 10.21 -57.54
CA PRO A 57 -22.57 11.39 -57.21
C PRO A 57 -21.65 12.56 -56.82
N THR A 58 -21.94 13.73 -57.39
CA THR A 58 -21.25 14.99 -57.06
C THR A 58 -21.46 15.31 -55.57
N PRO A 59 -20.41 15.64 -54.79
CA PRO A 59 -20.59 15.87 -53.36
C PRO A 59 -21.45 17.11 -53.09
N THR A 60 -22.59 16.89 -52.44
CA THR A 60 -23.42 17.96 -51.88
C THR A 60 -22.58 18.76 -50.87
N PRO A 61 -22.56 20.12 -50.92
CA PRO A 61 -21.78 20.90 -49.98
C PRO A 61 -22.24 20.65 -48.54
N THR A 62 -21.35 20.12 -47.72
CA THR A 62 -21.58 19.91 -46.29
C THR A 62 -21.91 21.25 -45.64
N PRO A 63 -23.00 21.38 -44.84
CA PRO A 63 -23.29 22.62 -44.15
C PRO A 63 -22.14 22.97 -43.21
N THR A 64 -21.61 24.19 -43.37
CA THR A 64 -20.52 24.70 -42.53
C THR A 64 -20.94 24.61 -41.06
N PRO A 65 -20.17 23.94 -40.18
CA PRO A 65 -20.56 23.81 -38.79
C PRO A 65 -20.63 25.20 -38.16
N THR A 66 -21.80 25.56 -37.62
CA THR A 66 -21.99 26.75 -36.81
C THR A 66 -20.95 26.70 -35.67
N PRO A 67 -20.14 27.75 -35.46
CA PRO A 67 -19.09 27.70 -34.45
C PRO A 67 -19.72 27.45 -33.08
N THR A 68 -19.37 26.31 -32.48
CA THR A 68 -19.73 25.98 -31.10
C THR A 68 -19.28 27.15 -30.22
N PRO A 69 -20.14 27.72 -29.36
CA PRO A 69 -19.74 28.82 -28.50
C PRO A 69 -18.53 28.37 -27.68
N THR A 70 -17.43 29.11 -27.82
CA THR A 70 -16.19 28.84 -27.09
C THR A 70 -16.55 28.75 -25.60
N PRO A 71 -16.24 27.64 -24.90
CA PRO A 71 -16.57 27.53 -23.49
C PRO A 71 -15.92 28.70 -22.75
N THR A 72 -16.74 29.52 -22.09
CA THR A 72 -16.25 30.61 -21.25
C THR A 72 -15.23 30.02 -20.30
N PRO A 73 -13.97 30.51 -20.26
CA PRO A 73 -12.93 29.89 -19.45
C PRO A 73 -13.40 29.86 -18.01
N THR A 74 -13.57 28.65 -17.45
CA THR A 74 -13.88 28.45 -16.04
C THR A 74 -12.84 29.23 -15.24
N PRO A 75 -13.24 30.12 -14.31
CA PRO A 75 -12.27 30.92 -13.57
C PRO A 75 -11.30 29.98 -12.86
N THR A 76 -10.01 30.11 -13.17
CA THR A 76 -8.96 29.32 -12.54
C THR A 76 -9.08 29.50 -11.03
N PRO A 77 -9.23 28.42 -10.23
CA PRO A 77 -9.39 28.56 -8.80
C PRO A 77 -8.17 29.29 -8.22
N THR A 78 -8.41 30.37 -7.48
CA THR A 78 -7.35 31.09 -6.78
C THR A 78 -6.63 30.11 -5.86
N PRO A 79 -5.31 29.91 -6.01
CA PRO A 79 -4.59 28.92 -5.22
C PRO A 79 -4.67 29.27 -3.74
N THR A 80 -4.91 28.28 -2.88
CA THR A 80 -4.98 28.51 -1.44
C THR A 80 -3.60 28.89 -0.87
N PRO A 81 -3.52 29.59 0.27
CA PRO A 81 -2.24 29.94 0.90
C PRO A 81 -1.28 28.76 1.06
N ALA A 82 -1.79 27.58 1.42
CA ALA A 82 -1.00 26.36 1.55
C ALA A 82 -0.45 25.84 0.20
N GLN A 83 -1.20 25.97 -0.90
CA GLN A 83 -0.73 25.55 -2.23
C GLN A 83 0.46 26.37 -2.72
N ALA A 84 0.59 27.65 -2.30
CA ALA A 84 1.76 28.47 -2.62
C ALA A 84 3.07 27.94 -2.02
N LEU A 85 2.97 27.04 -1.03
CA LEU A 85 4.09 26.44 -0.29
C LEU A 85 4.30 24.96 -0.66
N ALA A 86 3.46 24.37 -1.51
CA ALA A 86 3.62 22.99 -1.94
C ALA A 86 4.95 22.79 -2.70
N GLY A 87 5.83 21.95 -2.15
CA GLY A 87 7.14 21.66 -2.72
C GLY A 87 8.16 21.16 -1.68
N THR A 88 9.35 20.80 -2.16
CA THR A 88 10.55 20.68 -1.32
C THR A 88 11.24 22.04 -1.32
N TRP A 89 11.65 22.50 -0.15
CA TRP A 89 12.40 23.74 0.02
C TRP A 89 13.72 23.43 0.74
N GLU A 90 14.75 24.22 0.49
CA GLU A 90 16.07 24.10 1.14
C GLU A 90 16.45 25.44 1.77
N SER A 91 17.12 25.43 2.91
CA SER A 91 17.59 26.66 3.55
C SER A 91 18.54 27.40 2.62
N THR A 92 18.41 28.72 2.56
CA THR A 92 19.37 29.53 1.79
C THR A 92 20.75 29.44 2.43
N TYR A 93 20.79 29.53 3.76
CA TYR A 93 21.98 29.33 4.58
C TYR A 93 22.53 27.90 4.49
N CYS A 94 23.87 27.79 4.44
CA CYS A 94 24.61 26.55 4.60
C CYS A 94 25.25 26.48 5.99
N ASN A 95 24.89 25.47 6.77
CA ASN A 95 25.56 25.15 8.02
C ASN A 95 26.90 24.48 7.72
N ASN A 96 27.99 24.97 8.32
CA ASN A 96 29.30 24.33 8.21
C ASN A 96 29.69 23.83 9.61
N LEU A 97 29.60 22.52 9.84
CA LEU A 97 30.03 21.86 11.08
C LEU A 97 31.26 20.97 10.83
N SER A 98 31.91 20.53 11.90
CA SER A 98 33.02 19.55 11.86
C SER A 98 32.63 18.22 11.20
N ALA A 99 31.36 17.84 11.22
CA ALA A 99 30.83 16.64 10.55
C ALA A 99 30.59 16.80 9.04
N GLY A 100 30.66 18.03 8.52
CA GLY A 100 30.40 18.38 7.12
C GLY A 100 29.53 19.64 6.96
N ALA A 101 29.36 20.06 5.71
CA ALA A 101 28.43 21.13 5.35
C ALA A 101 27.03 20.56 5.08
N PHE A 102 25.99 21.25 5.55
CA PHE A 102 24.60 20.84 5.32
C PHE A 102 23.60 22.00 5.19
N ARG A 103 22.50 21.73 4.50
CA ARG A 103 21.33 22.61 4.39
C ARG A 103 20.15 21.98 5.13
N LEU A 104 19.26 22.80 5.68
CA LEU A 104 17.99 22.30 6.19
C LEU A 104 17.02 22.13 5.01
N LEU A 105 16.49 20.93 4.82
CA LEU A 105 15.40 20.67 3.89
C LEU A 105 14.08 20.83 4.62
N VAL A 106 13.05 21.27 3.89
CA VAL A 106 11.68 21.31 4.37
C VAL A 106 10.73 20.70 3.36
N GLU A 107 9.86 19.81 3.83
CA GLU A 107 8.74 19.31 3.06
C GLU A 107 7.43 19.78 3.73
N ASN A 108 6.63 20.54 2.96
CA ASN A 108 5.39 21.14 3.46
C ASN A 108 4.20 20.23 3.17
N TYR A 109 3.43 19.92 4.21
CA TYR A 109 2.26 19.03 4.20
C TYR A 109 0.99 19.81 4.54
N GLN A 110 -0.06 19.67 3.75
CA GLN A 110 -1.23 20.51 3.86
C GLN A 110 -2.25 19.94 4.86
N THR A 111 -2.16 20.38 6.13
CA THR A 111 -3.09 19.95 7.18
C THR A 111 -4.49 20.54 7.03
N ARG A 112 -4.63 21.78 6.49
CA ARG A 112 -5.92 22.44 6.19
C ARG A 112 -5.80 23.36 4.97
N SER A 113 -6.90 23.98 4.51
CA SER A 113 -6.86 24.98 3.43
C SER A 113 -5.92 26.15 3.70
N ASN A 114 -5.70 26.50 4.97
CA ASN A 114 -4.87 27.60 5.45
C ASN A 114 -3.89 27.19 6.59
N SER A 115 -3.55 25.91 6.71
CA SER A 115 -2.53 25.42 7.66
C SER A 115 -1.68 24.35 7.01
N PHE A 116 -0.40 24.28 7.41
CA PHE A 116 0.55 23.28 6.94
C PHE A 116 1.57 22.91 8.03
N ASP A 117 2.11 21.70 7.92
CA ASP A 117 3.21 21.20 8.74
C ASP A 117 4.48 21.14 7.90
N MET A 118 5.57 21.71 8.41
CA MET A 118 6.87 21.81 7.76
C MET A 118 7.78 20.77 8.40
N VAL A 119 7.93 19.61 7.77
CA VAL A 119 8.86 18.58 8.25
C VAL A 119 10.27 19.01 7.88
N VAL A 120 11.13 19.20 8.88
CA VAL A 120 12.50 19.72 8.72
C VAL A 120 13.50 18.57 8.79
N ASP A 121 14.52 18.62 7.93
CA ASP A 121 15.53 17.56 7.75
C ASP A 121 16.89 18.17 7.38
N SER A 122 17.95 17.36 7.25
CA SER A 122 19.29 17.85 6.90
C SER A 122 19.86 17.18 5.65
N GLN A 123 20.39 17.99 4.73
CA GLN A 123 21.07 17.53 3.52
C GLN A 123 22.55 17.79 3.61
N GLN A 124 23.36 16.75 3.76
CA GLN A 124 24.82 16.89 3.74
C GLN A 124 25.38 16.99 2.32
N TYR A 125 26.49 17.69 2.19
CA TYR A 125 27.22 17.91 0.94
C TYR A 125 28.66 17.41 1.06
N THR A 126 29.28 17.05 -0.06
CA THR A 126 30.68 16.56 -0.08
C THR A 126 31.70 17.67 0.14
N GLU A 127 31.34 18.94 -0.12
CA GLU A 127 32.25 20.08 -0.03
C GLU A 127 31.72 21.17 0.93
N PRO A 128 32.60 22.01 1.51
CA PRO A 128 32.20 23.18 2.30
C PRO A 128 31.26 24.13 1.56
N GLN A 129 30.56 24.99 2.30
CA GLN A 129 29.54 25.90 1.75
C GLN A 129 28.42 25.21 0.96
N CYS A 130 28.23 23.91 1.19
CA CYS A 130 27.21 23.09 0.56
C CYS A 130 27.37 23.03 -0.97
N ALA A 131 28.63 22.97 -1.41
CA ALA A 131 29.04 22.74 -2.79
C ALA A 131 29.23 21.23 -3.07
N GLY A 132 29.62 20.89 -4.30
CA GLY A 132 29.82 19.50 -4.72
C GLY A 132 28.51 18.71 -4.81
N THR A 133 28.60 17.39 -4.59
CA THR A 133 27.45 16.48 -4.64
C THR A 133 26.81 16.29 -3.27
N VAL A 134 25.56 15.83 -3.27
CA VAL A 134 24.87 15.42 -2.06
C VAL A 134 25.56 14.19 -1.47
N LYS A 135 25.95 14.27 -0.20
CA LYS A 135 26.57 13.15 0.53
C LYS A 135 25.47 12.20 1.01
N GLY A 136 25.70 10.89 0.88
CA GLY A 136 24.72 9.84 1.15
C GLY A 136 24.14 9.83 2.57
N ASN A 137 22.95 9.24 2.69
CA ASN A 137 21.94 9.43 3.74
C ASN A 137 22.47 9.59 5.19
N GLN A 138 22.32 10.82 5.68
CA GLN A 138 21.91 11.10 7.07
C GLN A 138 20.47 11.62 6.98
N GLU A 139 19.53 10.96 7.66
CA GLU A 139 18.12 11.37 7.89
C GLU A 139 17.21 11.68 6.68
N LEU A 140 17.76 11.72 5.45
CA LEU A 140 17.10 12.07 4.17
C LEU A 140 15.85 11.26 3.78
N ASP A 141 15.42 10.30 4.60
CA ASP A 141 14.28 9.44 4.39
C ASP A 141 13.10 9.75 5.35
N GLY A 142 13.20 10.73 6.27
CA GLY A 142 12.01 11.37 6.86
C GLY A 142 11.79 11.28 8.37
N GLY A 143 12.85 11.37 9.17
CA GLY A 143 12.76 11.28 10.64
C GLY A 143 11.74 12.26 11.28
N PRO A 144 11.09 11.87 12.39
CA PRO A 144 9.91 12.59 12.92
C PRO A 144 10.23 13.81 13.80
N THR A 145 11.50 14.04 14.15
CA THR A 145 11.90 14.76 15.37
C THR A 145 11.91 16.28 15.29
N THR A 146 11.93 16.90 14.10
CA THR A 146 11.93 18.37 13.97
C THR A 146 10.97 18.88 12.89
N GLY A 147 10.25 19.96 13.20
CA GLY A 147 9.31 20.58 12.27
C GLY A 147 8.75 21.90 12.77
N ILE A 148 8.15 22.65 11.86
CA ILE A 148 7.47 23.93 12.13
C ILE A 148 6.01 23.80 11.70
N VAL A 149 5.08 24.05 12.59
CA VAL A 149 3.65 24.09 12.25
C VAL A 149 3.23 25.53 12.01
N VAL A 150 2.57 25.77 10.88
CA VAL A 150 2.04 27.07 10.50
C VAL A 150 0.53 26.97 10.36
N GLU A 151 -0.18 27.68 11.21
CA GLU A 151 -1.62 27.58 11.41
C GLU A 151 -2.34 28.89 11.11
N ASN A 152 -3.59 28.78 10.66
CA ASN A 152 -4.51 29.92 10.51
C ASN A 152 -3.95 31.03 9.60
N MET A 153 -3.35 30.66 8.46
CA MET A 153 -2.89 31.62 7.47
C MET A 153 -4.05 32.53 7.04
N GLY A 154 -3.79 33.84 7.06
CA GLY A 154 -4.69 34.86 6.55
C GLY A 154 -4.73 34.91 5.01
N ASN A 155 -5.44 35.91 4.49
CA ASN A 155 -5.45 36.19 3.06
C ASN A 155 -4.07 36.63 2.57
N GLN A 156 -3.80 36.42 1.28
CA GLN A 156 -2.60 36.93 0.64
C GLN A 156 -2.58 38.46 0.68
N LEU A 157 -1.50 39.02 1.21
CA LEU A 157 -1.17 40.45 1.14
C LEU A 157 0.06 40.63 0.23
N THR A 158 0.22 41.82 -0.35
CA THR A 158 1.35 42.13 -1.22
C THR A 158 1.70 43.61 -1.08
N VAL A 159 2.97 43.90 -0.80
CA VAL A 159 3.50 45.26 -0.67
C VAL A 159 4.83 45.31 -1.42
N ASN A 160 4.93 46.26 -2.35
CA ASN A 160 6.03 46.36 -3.33
C ASN A 160 6.28 45.01 -4.04
N GLN A 161 7.37 44.34 -3.67
CA GLN A 161 7.82 43.05 -4.23
C GLN A 161 7.54 41.86 -3.31
N THR A 162 7.23 42.11 -2.03
CA THR A 162 7.02 41.07 -1.03
C THR A 162 5.55 40.67 -0.94
N ARG A 163 5.27 39.39 -1.20
CA ARG A 163 3.97 38.75 -0.94
C ARG A 163 4.00 38.09 0.43
N TYR A 164 3.00 38.29 1.29
CA TYR A 164 3.02 37.69 2.63
C TYR A 164 1.64 37.26 3.13
N TYR A 165 1.67 36.42 4.17
CA TYR A 165 0.51 35.90 4.89
C TYR A 165 0.79 36.01 6.39
N THR A 166 -0.16 36.54 7.16
CA THR A 166 -0.12 36.44 8.63
C THR A 166 -0.48 35.02 9.06
N ALA A 167 0.21 34.45 10.04
CA ALA A 167 -0.07 33.11 10.55
C ALA A 167 0.29 32.97 12.04
N MET A 168 -0.14 31.89 12.66
CA MET A 168 0.46 31.38 13.90
C MET A 168 1.58 30.41 13.53
N ILE A 169 2.77 30.60 14.11
CA ILE A 169 3.96 29.76 13.87
C ILE A 169 4.39 29.13 15.19
N ARG A 170 4.69 27.83 15.18
CA ARG A 170 5.21 27.11 16.35
C ARG A 170 6.16 26.00 15.94
N SER A 171 7.10 25.64 16.83
CA SER A 171 7.73 24.32 16.77
C SER A 171 6.66 23.24 16.82
N ARG A 172 6.82 22.17 16.04
CA ARG A 172 5.98 20.97 16.08
C ARG A 172 5.84 20.39 17.50
N SER A 173 6.92 20.43 18.29
CA SER A 173 6.96 19.99 19.69
C SER A 173 6.30 20.95 20.70
N SER A 174 5.84 22.13 20.26
CA SER A 174 5.19 23.13 21.11
C SER A 174 3.68 23.16 20.88
N ALA A 175 2.92 23.14 21.97
CA ALA A 175 1.48 23.43 21.96
C ALA A 175 1.18 24.94 21.86
N THR A 176 2.18 25.81 22.09
CA THR A 176 2.04 27.27 22.00
C THR A 176 2.75 27.79 20.75
N GLY A 177 2.10 28.74 20.06
CA GLY A 177 2.66 29.42 18.90
C GLY A 177 2.66 30.94 19.05
N ALA A 178 3.52 31.59 18.29
CA ALA A 178 3.60 33.04 18.18
C ALA A 178 2.87 33.54 16.94
N GLN A 179 2.40 34.79 16.98
CA GLN A 179 2.00 35.48 15.76
C GLN A 179 3.24 35.71 14.89
N GLY A 180 3.11 35.47 13.59
CA GLY A 180 4.20 35.59 12.64
C GLY A 180 3.72 35.80 11.21
N VAL A 181 4.69 35.81 10.30
CA VAL A 181 4.48 36.11 8.89
C VAL A 181 5.23 35.09 8.04
N VAL A 182 4.51 34.46 7.10
CA VAL A 182 5.13 33.75 5.97
C VAL A 182 5.28 34.74 4.84
N ALA A 183 6.52 35.13 4.51
CA ALA A 183 6.79 36.15 3.50
C ALA A 183 7.61 35.60 2.33
N PHE A 184 7.06 35.67 1.14
CA PHE A 184 7.74 35.42 -0.12
C PHE A 184 8.53 36.66 -0.54
N ARG A 185 9.86 36.54 -0.53
CA ARG A 185 10.79 37.54 -1.05
C ARG A 185 10.69 37.64 -2.57
N ASP A 186 10.48 36.49 -3.21
CA ASP A 186 10.29 36.30 -4.65
C ASP A 186 9.47 35.02 -4.90
N ALA A 187 9.33 34.59 -6.16
CA ALA A 187 8.53 33.42 -6.54
C ALA A 187 9.08 32.07 -6.04
N ASN A 188 10.38 32.00 -5.73
CA ASN A 188 11.11 30.81 -5.33
C ASN A 188 11.76 30.91 -3.94
N THR A 189 11.66 32.03 -3.22
CA THR A 189 12.21 32.20 -1.87
C THR A 189 11.15 32.71 -0.90
N PHE A 190 10.95 31.99 0.21
CA PHE A 190 10.14 32.45 1.33
C PHE A 190 10.94 32.46 2.64
N CYS A 191 10.49 33.29 3.57
CA CYS A 191 11.04 33.40 4.92
C CYS A 191 9.91 33.33 5.96
N LEU A 192 10.24 32.82 7.14
CA LEU A 192 9.36 32.85 8.32
C LEU A 192 9.84 33.94 9.27
N LEU A 193 8.94 34.84 9.63
CA LEU A 193 9.19 35.88 10.64
C LEU A 193 8.31 35.60 11.85
N GLU A 194 8.90 35.12 12.93
CA GLU A 194 8.18 34.84 14.18
C GLU A 194 8.09 36.08 15.08
N ASN A 195 7.16 36.05 16.04
CA ASN A 195 6.95 37.10 17.06
C ASN A 195 6.60 38.49 16.48
N ILE A 196 5.97 38.53 15.30
CA ILE A 196 5.50 39.77 14.65
C ILE A 196 4.04 40.02 15.03
N THR A 197 3.81 40.87 16.02
CA THR A 197 2.47 41.35 16.39
C THR A 197 2.13 42.62 15.60
N ASN A 198 0.90 42.72 15.09
CA ASN A 198 0.42 43.83 14.25
C ASN A 198 1.32 44.17 13.03
N PRO A 199 1.56 43.21 12.11
CA PRO A 199 2.49 43.37 10.99
C PRO A 199 2.18 44.55 10.06
N VAL A 200 3.10 45.52 9.99
CA VAL A 200 3.06 46.63 9.03
C VAL A 200 3.72 46.20 7.71
N GLY A 201 2.94 46.18 6.62
CA GLY A 201 3.38 45.58 5.35
C GLY A 201 4.65 46.21 4.73
N SER A 202 4.87 47.52 4.89
CA SER A 202 6.09 48.20 4.42
C SER A 202 7.32 47.89 5.27
N GLU A 203 7.13 47.45 6.53
CA GLU A 203 8.20 46.99 7.40
C GLU A 203 8.55 45.53 7.10
N ILE A 204 7.56 44.69 6.79
CA ILE A 204 7.77 43.33 6.29
C ILE A 204 8.58 43.36 5.00
N ASP A 205 8.17 44.14 3.99
CA ASP A 205 8.88 44.23 2.71
C ASP A 205 10.34 44.67 2.92
N ARG A 206 10.56 45.76 3.67
CA ARG A 206 11.92 46.22 4.01
C ARG A 206 12.74 45.14 4.73
N THR A 207 12.15 44.45 5.71
CA THR A 207 12.82 43.41 6.50
C THR A 207 13.21 42.25 5.59
N VAL A 208 12.24 41.63 4.91
CA VAL A 208 12.42 40.43 4.06
C VAL A 208 13.45 40.67 2.94
N GLN A 209 13.44 41.86 2.35
CA GLN A 209 14.36 42.22 1.27
C GLN A 209 15.76 42.60 1.79
N SER A 210 15.89 42.99 3.07
CA SER A 210 17.17 43.25 3.73
C SER A 210 17.86 41.99 4.30
N ILE A 211 17.15 40.86 4.41
CA ILE A 211 17.73 39.61 4.93
C ILE A 211 18.92 39.17 4.06
N ASN A 212 20.05 38.92 4.71
CA ASN A 212 21.18 38.22 4.11
C ASN A 212 20.92 36.71 4.12
N LEU A 213 20.52 36.19 2.96
CA LEU A 213 20.15 34.79 2.75
C LEU A 213 21.29 33.80 3.08
N ASP A 214 22.55 34.24 3.00
CA ASP A 214 23.74 33.43 3.31
C ASP A 214 24.17 33.49 4.78
N ALA A 215 23.38 34.15 5.65
CA ALA A 215 23.66 34.29 7.09
C ALA A 215 22.49 33.90 8.00
N THR A 216 21.33 33.47 7.48
CA THR A 216 20.13 33.23 8.29
C THR A 216 19.40 31.94 7.93
N GLN A 217 19.02 31.15 8.93
CA GLN A 217 18.24 29.91 8.76
C GLN A 217 16.73 30.10 8.58
N ILE A 218 16.23 31.34 8.63
CA ILE A 218 14.79 31.67 8.58
C ILE A 218 14.22 31.80 7.15
N CYS A 219 15.01 31.49 6.12
CA CYS A 219 14.62 31.59 4.73
C CYS A 219 14.96 30.30 3.97
N TRP A 220 14.04 29.90 3.09
CA TRP A 220 14.16 28.73 2.25
C TRP A 220 13.87 29.09 0.80
N ARG A 221 14.66 28.50 -0.10
CA ARG A 221 14.44 28.55 -1.54
C ARG A 221 13.88 27.24 -2.06
N LYS A 222 13.16 27.28 -3.17
CA LYS A 222 12.56 26.10 -3.80
C LYS A 222 13.65 25.15 -4.25
N SER A 223 13.63 23.93 -3.74
CA SER A 223 14.65 22.92 -4.03
C SER A 223 14.33 22.17 -5.31
N SER A 224 15.36 21.92 -6.13
CA SER A 224 15.30 20.98 -7.26
C SER A 224 15.57 19.53 -6.84
N VAL A 225 15.98 19.31 -5.58
CA VAL A 225 16.30 17.99 -5.04
C VAL A 225 15.02 17.20 -4.83
N GLN A 226 14.78 16.20 -5.69
CA GLN A 226 13.75 15.20 -5.45
C GLN A 226 14.18 14.30 -4.29
N ARG A 227 13.63 14.56 -3.10
CA ARG A 227 13.83 13.72 -1.91
C ARG A 227 13.24 12.33 -2.10
N PHE A 228 13.71 11.40 -1.26
CA PHE A 228 13.23 10.02 -1.28
C PHE A 228 11.69 9.96 -1.18
N GLN A 229 11.06 10.71 -0.27
CA GLN A 229 9.60 10.78 -0.14
C GLN A 229 8.86 11.15 -1.44
N ARG A 230 9.41 12.05 -2.27
CA ARG A 230 8.83 12.44 -3.56
C ARG A 230 9.38 11.72 -4.80
N LYS A 231 10.39 10.86 -4.63
CA LYS A 231 10.93 10.06 -5.73
C LYS A 231 9.91 9.01 -6.18
N ALA A 232 9.49 9.08 -7.44
CA ALA A 232 8.72 8.05 -8.14
C ALA A 232 9.64 6.89 -8.59
N PRO A 233 9.10 5.69 -8.89
CA PRO A 233 9.84 4.65 -9.61
C PRO A 233 10.10 5.10 -11.06
N ALA A 234 10.99 4.40 -11.77
CA ALA A 234 11.30 4.70 -13.17
C ALA A 234 10.08 4.50 -14.10
N ALA A 235 9.16 3.61 -13.75
CA ALA A 235 7.85 3.46 -14.38
C ALA A 235 6.78 3.14 -13.34
N ILE A 236 5.70 3.92 -13.27
CA ILE A 236 4.57 3.66 -12.37
C ILE A 236 3.78 2.47 -12.92
N VAL A 237 3.71 1.37 -12.17
CA VAL A 237 2.96 0.16 -12.58
C VAL A 237 1.47 0.30 -12.25
N SER A 238 1.15 0.77 -11.05
CA SER A 238 -0.19 1.19 -10.64
C SER A 238 -0.07 2.18 -9.47
N THR A 239 -1.07 3.03 -9.27
CA THR A 239 -1.19 3.87 -8.08
C THR A 239 -1.99 3.17 -6.99
N SER A 240 -1.77 3.55 -5.73
CA SER A 240 -2.54 3.05 -4.59
C SER A 240 -3.23 4.15 -3.80
N LYS A 241 -4.24 3.77 -3.02
CA LYS A 241 -4.79 4.54 -1.91
C LYS A 241 -4.67 3.75 -0.63
N THR A 242 -4.59 4.47 0.48
CA THR A 242 -4.59 3.91 1.84
C THR A 242 -5.84 4.32 2.58
N LEU A 243 -6.19 3.58 3.62
CA LEU A 243 -7.26 3.92 4.53
C LEU A 243 -6.90 3.47 5.94
N LEU A 244 -7.00 4.38 6.90
CA LEU A 244 -6.98 4.10 8.33
C LEU A 244 -8.41 4.09 8.86
N ALA A 245 -8.83 2.96 9.42
CA ALA A 245 -10.13 2.81 10.07
C ALA A 245 -9.95 2.58 11.57
N ASP A 246 -10.89 3.06 12.38
CA ASP A 246 -10.89 2.83 13.84
C ASP A 246 -10.86 1.32 14.15
N VAL A 247 -10.10 0.90 15.15
CA VAL A 247 -10.17 -0.48 15.67
C VAL A 247 -11.57 -0.83 16.12
N GLN A 248 -11.87 -2.13 16.08
CA GLN A 248 -13.16 -2.67 16.46
C GLN A 248 -13.05 -3.48 17.76
N PRO A 249 -14.05 -3.39 18.65
CA PRO A 249 -14.04 -4.01 19.98
C PRO A 249 -14.55 -5.48 19.98
N SER A 250 -14.97 -6.00 18.82
CA SER A 250 -15.51 -7.36 18.70
C SER A 250 -15.24 -7.95 17.33
N LEU A 251 -15.12 -9.27 17.27
CA LEU A 251 -14.84 -10.00 16.02
C LEU A 251 -15.92 -9.76 14.96
N GLN A 252 -17.20 -9.67 15.35
CA GLN A 252 -18.28 -9.38 14.42
C GLN A 252 -18.16 -7.97 13.84
N LYS A 253 -17.81 -6.96 14.65
CA LYS A 253 -17.57 -5.60 14.14
C LYS A 253 -16.33 -5.53 13.26
N LEU A 254 -15.26 -6.25 13.60
CA LEU A 254 -14.07 -6.37 12.76
C LEU A 254 -14.42 -7.02 11.42
N GLN A 255 -15.13 -8.15 11.41
CA GLN A 255 -15.62 -8.81 10.20
C GLN A 255 -16.47 -7.86 9.35
N ASN A 256 -17.44 -7.15 9.95
CA ASN A 256 -18.26 -6.15 9.24
C ASN A 256 -17.40 -5.02 8.62
N GLN A 257 -16.36 -4.55 9.32
CA GLN A 257 -15.43 -3.55 8.78
C GLN A 257 -14.63 -4.13 7.61
N LEU A 258 -14.03 -5.32 7.79
CA LEU A 258 -13.29 -6.03 6.75
C LEU A 258 -14.16 -6.22 5.50
N ASP A 259 -15.39 -6.70 5.65
CA ASP A 259 -16.33 -6.92 4.54
C ASP A 259 -16.71 -5.60 3.83
N THR A 260 -16.87 -4.51 4.59
CA THR A 260 -17.15 -3.18 4.02
C THR A 260 -15.98 -2.70 3.16
N GLN A 261 -14.75 -2.79 3.67
CA GLN A 261 -13.55 -2.35 2.96
C GLN A 261 -13.22 -3.27 1.77
N ALA A 262 -13.34 -4.58 1.95
CA ALA A 262 -13.14 -5.60 0.91
C ALA A 262 -14.08 -5.41 -0.29
N ASN A 263 -15.35 -5.04 -0.03
CA ASN A 263 -16.32 -4.71 -1.06
C ASN A 263 -16.02 -3.39 -1.80
N ALA A 264 -15.38 -2.44 -1.13
CA ALA A 264 -14.88 -1.20 -1.71
C ALA A 264 -13.53 -1.37 -2.45
N GLY A 265 -12.97 -2.58 -2.45
CA GLY A 265 -11.69 -2.93 -3.10
C GLY A 265 -10.44 -2.65 -2.27
N TYR A 266 -10.62 -2.34 -0.98
CA TYR A 266 -9.53 -2.20 -0.02
C TYR A 266 -9.13 -3.57 0.55
N ARG A 267 -7.83 -3.85 0.50
CA ARG A 267 -7.16 -5.04 1.02
C ARG A 267 -6.51 -4.73 2.37
N LEU A 268 -6.73 -5.60 3.35
CA LEU A 268 -6.12 -5.48 4.67
C LEU A 268 -4.59 -5.63 4.60
N ASN A 269 -3.86 -4.67 5.18
CA ASN A 269 -2.41 -4.78 5.42
C ASN A 269 -2.15 -5.19 6.87
N LEU A 270 -2.83 -4.53 7.81
CA LEU A 270 -2.74 -4.81 9.24
C LEU A 270 -4.11 -4.58 9.90
N ALA A 271 -4.59 -5.56 10.67
CA ALA A 271 -5.67 -5.32 11.63
C ALA A 271 -5.12 -5.31 13.06
N ASN A 272 -5.44 -4.25 13.77
CA ASN A 272 -5.34 -4.13 15.21
C ASN A 272 -6.72 -4.43 15.83
N PHE A 273 -6.83 -4.36 17.16
CA PHE A 273 -8.10 -4.63 17.87
C PHE A 273 -8.21 -3.71 19.09
N ASP A 274 -9.41 -3.24 19.44
CA ASP A 274 -9.56 -2.38 20.63
C ASP A 274 -9.55 -3.25 21.89
N THR A 275 -8.39 -3.37 22.54
CA THR A 275 -8.22 -4.17 23.75
C THR A 275 -8.50 -3.39 25.04
N ARG A 276 -8.93 -2.11 24.94
CA ARG A 276 -9.12 -1.21 26.09
C ARG A 276 -10.56 -1.14 26.55
N THR A 277 -11.46 -1.86 25.87
CA THR A 277 -12.87 -1.95 26.24
C THR A 277 -13.31 -3.41 26.34
N ASP A 278 -14.03 -3.70 27.41
CA ASP A 278 -14.78 -4.93 27.65
C ASP A 278 -16.15 -4.94 26.94
N SER A 279 -16.59 -3.78 26.46
CA SER A 279 -17.89 -3.59 25.84
C SER A 279 -17.85 -3.91 24.33
N PRO A 280 -18.69 -4.84 23.84
CA PRO A 280 -18.78 -5.13 22.41
C PRO A 280 -19.37 -3.96 21.59
N THR A 281 -19.92 -2.94 22.24
CA THR A 281 -20.56 -1.79 21.60
C THR A 281 -19.72 -0.52 21.63
N ALA A 282 -18.86 -0.30 22.63
CA ALA A 282 -18.00 0.88 22.73
C ALA A 282 -16.72 0.74 21.89
N SER A 283 -16.11 1.87 21.52
CA SER A 283 -14.76 1.93 20.95
C SER A 283 -14.09 3.17 21.52
N PHE A 284 -12.89 3.02 22.09
CA PHE A 284 -12.24 4.09 22.84
C PHE A 284 -11.54 5.12 21.92
N GLU A 285 -11.25 4.73 20.67
CA GLU A 285 -10.48 5.48 19.65
C GLU A 285 -11.06 6.80 19.11
N LEU A 286 -12.11 7.36 19.71
CA LEU A 286 -12.75 8.58 19.21
C LEU A 286 -12.15 9.89 19.75
N ASN A 287 -11.17 9.83 20.67
CA ASN A 287 -10.49 11.02 21.19
C ASN A 287 -8.97 10.86 21.19
N LEU A 288 -8.30 11.78 20.47
CA LEU A 288 -6.85 12.05 20.47
C LEU A 288 -5.92 10.97 19.88
N ASP A 289 -5.76 11.02 18.55
CA ASP A 289 -4.52 10.71 17.79
C ASP A 289 -3.79 9.36 18.03
N ALA A 290 -4.39 8.37 18.69
CA ALA A 290 -3.81 7.04 18.93
C ALA A 290 -3.82 6.14 17.66
N ARG A 291 -2.92 6.44 16.72
CA ARG A 291 -2.82 5.81 15.37
C ARG A 291 -2.45 4.35 15.42
N ASP A 292 -1.65 4.03 16.42
CA ASP A 292 -1.04 2.75 16.73
C ASP A 292 -2.11 1.65 16.86
N ASP A 293 -3.31 2.06 17.27
CA ASP A 293 -4.54 1.29 17.42
C ASP A 293 -5.52 1.54 16.24
N ARG A 294 -5.05 1.53 14.99
CA ARG A 294 -5.93 1.63 13.79
C ARG A 294 -5.73 0.48 12.80
N ASN A 295 -6.78 0.13 12.07
CA ASN A 295 -6.75 -0.87 11.01
C ASN A 295 -6.32 -0.21 9.70
N LEU A 296 -5.30 -0.78 9.04
CA LEU A 296 -4.69 -0.24 7.84
C LEU A 296 -5.02 -1.08 6.61
N TYR A 297 -5.52 -0.40 5.58
CA TYR A 297 -5.90 -0.98 4.29
C TYR A 297 -5.20 -0.28 3.12
N THR A 298 -4.97 -1.01 2.03
CA THR A 298 -4.52 -0.46 0.74
C THR A 298 -5.45 -0.87 -0.39
N LYS A 299 -5.58 -0.03 -1.41
CA LYS A 299 -6.36 -0.29 -2.63
C LYS A 299 -5.53 0.05 -3.84
N ASP A 300 -5.55 -0.81 -4.85
CA ASP A 300 -4.97 -0.55 -6.18
C ASP A 300 -6.00 0.21 -7.04
N GLU A 301 -5.63 1.38 -7.53
CA GLU A 301 -6.51 2.26 -8.31
C GLU A 301 -6.51 1.95 -9.81
N ALA A 302 -5.51 1.23 -10.33
CA ALA A 302 -5.41 0.92 -11.75
C ALA A 302 -6.44 -0.14 -12.21
N THR A 303 -7.06 -0.86 -11.27
CA THR A 303 -8.03 -1.92 -11.55
C THR A 303 -9.43 -1.63 -11.04
N ASN A 304 -9.61 -1.20 -9.78
CA ASN A 304 -10.92 -0.98 -9.11
C ASN A 304 -11.91 -2.18 -9.18
N THR A 305 -11.47 -3.34 -9.66
CA THR A 305 -12.26 -4.58 -9.85
C THR A 305 -11.94 -5.64 -8.81
N ASN A 306 -10.74 -5.59 -8.23
CA ASN A 306 -10.32 -6.51 -7.18
C ASN A 306 -11.18 -6.30 -5.93
N LYS A 307 -11.94 -7.33 -5.55
CA LYS A 307 -12.61 -7.42 -4.26
C LYS A 307 -11.98 -8.54 -3.46
N TYR A 308 -12.14 -8.48 -2.15
CA TYR A 308 -11.66 -9.51 -1.25
C TYR A 308 -12.83 -10.10 -0.45
N GLN A 309 -12.57 -11.22 0.21
CA GLN A 309 -13.42 -11.81 1.21
C GLN A 309 -12.53 -12.17 2.40
N TYR A 310 -13.00 -11.88 3.61
CA TYR A 310 -12.27 -12.20 4.83
C TYR A 310 -13.06 -13.20 5.67
N HIS A 311 -12.35 -14.09 6.34
CA HIS A 311 -12.89 -14.87 7.47
C HIS A 311 -12.06 -14.59 8.71
N VAL A 312 -12.68 -14.08 9.76
CA VAL A 312 -12.09 -13.97 11.11
C VAL A 312 -12.56 -15.16 11.92
N LEU A 313 -11.65 -16.08 12.25
CA LEU A 313 -11.94 -17.27 13.05
C LEU A 313 -11.37 -17.14 14.46
N ASP A 314 -12.15 -17.56 15.46
CA ASP A 314 -11.66 -17.68 16.83
C ASP A 314 -10.57 -18.76 16.92
N GLY A 315 -9.40 -18.41 17.45
CA GLY A 315 -8.29 -19.32 17.73
C GLY A 315 -8.02 -19.51 19.23
N ALA A 316 -9.03 -19.27 20.07
CA ALA A 316 -8.96 -19.53 21.50
C ALA A 316 -8.50 -20.95 21.83
N GLY A 317 -7.68 -21.06 22.88
CA GLY A 317 -7.16 -22.33 23.36
C GLY A 317 -6.34 -22.15 24.63
N ALA A 318 -6.61 -23.00 25.63
CA ALA A 318 -6.04 -22.89 26.97
C ALA A 318 -4.50 -23.03 27.01
N THR A 319 -3.88 -23.64 26.00
CA THR A 319 -2.43 -23.81 25.88
C THR A 319 -1.93 -23.41 24.49
N ALA A 320 -0.65 -23.06 24.37
CA ALA A 320 -0.02 -22.76 23.07
C ALA A 320 -0.16 -23.93 22.08
N THR A 321 -0.01 -25.17 22.56
CA THR A 321 -0.20 -26.39 21.75
C THR A 321 -1.63 -26.56 21.24
N ALA A 322 -2.64 -26.24 22.07
CA ALA A 322 -4.04 -26.26 21.65
C ALA A 322 -4.31 -25.20 20.57
N ARG A 323 -3.84 -23.96 20.78
CA ARG A 323 -3.99 -22.86 19.80
C ARG A 323 -3.33 -23.18 18.47
N TYR A 324 -2.10 -23.70 18.49
CA TYR A 324 -1.40 -24.09 17.27
C TYR A 324 -2.08 -25.28 16.55
N THR A 325 -2.60 -26.26 17.28
CA THR A 325 -3.35 -27.38 16.68
C THR A 325 -4.65 -26.91 16.01
N LEU A 326 -5.37 -25.99 16.64
CA LEU A 326 -6.54 -25.33 16.07
C LEU A 326 -6.18 -24.50 14.84
N TRP A 327 -5.10 -23.71 14.91
CA TRP A 327 -4.59 -22.94 13.78
C TRP A 327 -4.26 -23.80 12.56
N LYS A 328 -3.51 -24.91 12.73
CA LYS A 328 -3.24 -25.87 11.64
C LYS A 328 -4.53 -26.41 11.00
N THR A 329 -5.53 -26.71 11.82
CA THR A 329 -6.83 -27.23 11.36
C THR A 329 -7.60 -26.19 10.55
N GLN A 330 -7.71 -24.95 11.07
CA GLN A 330 -8.35 -23.83 10.38
C GLN A 330 -7.63 -23.50 9.07
N LEU A 331 -6.31 -23.46 9.10
CA LEU A 331 -5.47 -23.16 7.95
C LEU A 331 -5.68 -24.14 6.80
N ALA A 332 -5.70 -25.45 7.07
CA ALA A 332 -6.00 -26.46 6.06
C ALA A 332 -7.43 -26.34 5.49
N GLN A 333 -8.42 -26.07 6.35
CA GLN A 333 -9.80 -25.86 5.92
C GLN A 333 -9.96 -24.63 5.03
N GLN A 334 -9.45 -23.48 5.45
CA GLN A 334 -9.55 -22.22 4.70
C GLN A 334 -8.76 -22.26 3.38
N ALA A 335 -7.58 -22.90 3.40
CA ALA A 335 -6.78 -23.18 2.20
C ALA A 335 -7.55 -23.97 1.13
N SER A 336 -8.31 -24.98 1.53
CA SER A 336 -9.15 -25.77 0.61
C SER A 336 -10.27 -24.96 -0.05
N LEU A 337 -10.68 -23.85 0.58
CA LEU A 337 -11.69 -22.92 0.06
C LEU A 337 -11.07 -21.77 -0.78
N GLY A 338 -9.75 -21.76 -0.94
CA GLY A 338 -9.01 -20.72 -1.67
C GLY A 338 -8.68 -19.48 -0.85
N PHE A 339 -8.74 -19.56 0.49
CA PHE A 339 -8.28 -18.50 1.36
C PHE A 339 -6.81 -18.72 1.75
N ILE A 340 -6.05 -17.62 1.84
CA ILE A 340 -4.70 -17.57 2.41
C ILE A 340 -4.75 -16.99 3.82
N TYR A 341 -3.79 -17.39 4.66
CA TYR A 341 -3.62 -16.78 5.99
C TYR A 341 -3.01 -15.38 5.85
N LYS A 342 -3.54 -14.41 6.61
CA LYS A 342 -3.02 -13.03 6.64
C LYS A 342 -2.23 -12.76 7.92
N GLN A 343 -2.89 -12.91 9.06
CA GLN A 343 -2.29 -12.60 10.35
C GLN A 343 -3.14 -13.13 11.51
N GLN A 344 -2.52 -13.11 12.70
CA GLN A 344 -3.22 -13.25 13.96
C GLN A 344 -3.58 -11.88 14.53
N ALA A 345 -4.84 -11.70 14.93
CA ALA A 345 -5.34 -10.57 15.69
C ALA A 345 -5.48 -10.98 17.17
N VAL A 346 -4.57 -10.47 18.00
CA VAL A 346 -4.52 -10.77 19.43
C VAL A 346 -5.38 -9.75 20.19
N VAL A 347 -6.36 -10.24 20.94
CA VAL A 347 -7.19 -9.43 21.84
C VAL A 347 -6.71 -9.65 23.26
N LYS A 348 -6.16 -8.63 23.91
CA LYS A 348 -5.92 -8.64 25.35
C LYS A 348 -7.26 -8.39 26.05
N LEU A 349 -7.68 -9.30 26.92
CA LEU A 349 -8.88 -9.15 27.73
C LEU A 349 -8.52 -8.51 29.08
N ALA A 350 -9.49 -7.84 29.70
CA ALA A 350 -9.31 -7.22 31.03
C ALA A 350 -9.03 -8.28 32.13
N ASP A 351 -8.35 -7.83 33.19
CA ASP A 351 -8.24 -8.49 34.50
C ASP A 351 -8.00 -10.01 34.49
N GLY A 352 -6.84 -10.41 33.97
CA GLY A 352 -6.34 -11.79 34.08
C GLY A 352 -7.02 -12.82 33.16
N ASN A 353 -7.97 -12.40 32.33
CA ASN A 353 -8.55 -13.27 31.30
C ASN A 353 -7.52 -13.57 30.19
N PRO A 354 -7.50 -14.80 29.64
CA PRO A 354 -6.54 -15.17 28.61
C PRO A 354 -6.81 -14.43 27.29
N SER A 355 -5.76 -13.93 26.64
CA SER A 355 -5.89 -13.27 25.33
C SER A 355 -6.58 -14.17 24.29
N LEU A 356 -7.43 -13.58 23.46
CA LEU A 356 -8.03 -14.28 22.30
C LEU A 356 -7.09 -14.14 21.10
N TYR A 357 -6.79 -15.25 20.43
CA TYR A 357 -5.81 -15.31 19.33
C TYR A 357 -6.55 -15.61 18.02
N ASN A 358 -7.09 -14.58 17.38
CA ASN A 358 -8.01 -14.76 16.26
C ASN A 358 -7.26 -14.81 14.93
N ASN A 359 -7.66 -15.71 14.05
CA ASN A 359 -6.96 -15.96 12.79
C ASN A 359 -7.72 -15.32 11.63
N ILE A 360 -7.06 -14.40 10.92
CA ILE A 360 -7.65 -13.71 9.76
C ILE A 360 -7.16 -14.38 8.47
N PHE A 361 -8.13 -14.77 7.64
CA PHE A 361 -7.92 -15.36 6.33
C PHE A 361 -8.48 -14.44 5.24
N GLU A 362 -7.81 -14.37 4.09
CA GLU A 362 -8.15 -13.54 2.93
C GLU A 362 -8.34 -14.39 1.69
N LYS A 363 -9.31 -14.06 0.86
CA LYS A 363 -9.45 -14.56 -0.51
C LYS A 363 -9.68 -13.40 -1.46
N ARG A 364 -9.00 -13.39 -2.60
CA ARG A 364 -9.28 -12.46 -3.70
C ARG A 364 -10.46 -13.02 -4.52
N MET A 365 -11.45 -12.18 -4.77
CA MET A 365 -12.68 -12.57 -5.46
C MET A 365 -12.43 -12.72 -6.96
N GLY A 366 -12.78 -13.89 -7.50
CA GLY A 366 -12.49 -14.28 -8.88
C GLY A 366 -11.36 -15.32 -8.99
N ASP A 367 -10.51 -15.45 -7.96
CA ASP A 367 -9.43 -16.43 -7.95
C ASP A 367 -9.99 -17.86 -7.84
N THR A 368 -9.53 -18.72 -8.75
CA THR A 368 -9.84 -20.16 -8.80
C THR A 368 -8.79 -21.00 -8.06
N ALA A 369 -7.78 -20.35 -7.48
CA ALA A 369 -6.75 -20.99 -6.69
C ALA A 369 -7.34 -21.60 -5.40
N ILE A 370 -7.01 -22.87 -5.16
CA ILE A 370 -7.13 -23.55 -3.88
C ILE A 370 -5.75 -24.05 -3.45
N PHE A 371 -5.57 -24.22 -2.14
CA PHE A 371 -4.27 -24.47 -1.57
C PHE A 371 -4.26 -25.76 -0.74
N THR A 372 -3.19 -26.55 -0.87
CA THR A 372 -2.82 -27.58 0.12
C THR A 372 -1.75 -27.01 1.04
N ILE A 373 -1.83 -27.32 2.34
CA ILE A 373 -0.91 -26.80 3.36
C ILE A 373 0.03 -27.90 3.82
N THR A 374 1.33 -27.61 3.77
CA THR A 374 2.37 -28.45 4.34
C THR A 374 2.87 -27.81 5.63
N HIS A 375 2.92 -28.60 6.70
CA HIS A 375 3.52 -28.22 7.99
C HIS A 375 4.81 -29.00 8.22
N LYS A 376 5.87 -28.32 8.65
CA LYS A 376 7.14 -28.95 9.03
C LYS A 376 7.62 -28.38 10.36
N GLU A 377 7.41 -29.15 11.42
CA GLU A 377 7.96 -28.89 12.75
C GLU A 377 9.37 -29.49 12.86
N VAL A 378 10.31 -28.72 13.37
CA VAL A 378 11.71 -29.10 13.57
C VAL A 378 12.20 -28.65 14.94
N ALA A 379 13.25 -29.29 15.46
CA ALA A 379 13.95 -28.77 16.63
C ALA A 379 14.65 -27.45 16.26
N GLN A 380 14.65 -26.47 17.17
CA GLN A 380 15.31 -25.17 16.94
C GLN A 380 16.80 -25.31 16.55
N SER A 381 17.49 -26.30 17.14
CA SER A 381 18.88 -26.64 16.81
C SER A 381 19.11 -27.06 15.35
N ALA A 382 18.07 -27.53 14.66
CA ALA A 382 18.12 -27.94 13.25
C ALA A 382 17.86 -26.78 12.26
N VAL A 383 17.58 -25.57 12.75
CA VAL A 383 17.41 -24.34 11.94
C VAL A 383 18.02 -23.09 12.60
N LYS A 384 18.94 -23.29 13.55
CA LYS A 384 19.54 -22.25 14.40
C LYS A 384 20.35 -21.16 13.69
N ASP A 385 20.70 -21.38 12.42
CA ASP A 385 21.54 -20.48 11.63
C ASP A 385 21.06 -20.46 10.16
N LYS A 386 21.55 -19.47 9.41
CA LYS A 386 21.20 -19.23 8.01
C LYS A 386 21.27 -20.50 7.16
N SER A 387 22.34 -21.28 7.26
CA SER A 387 22.57 -22.44 6.39
C SER A 387 21.55 -23.54 6.64
N LEU A 388 21.29 -23.83 7.92
CA LEU A 388 20.31 -24.84 8.34
C LEU A 388 18.86 -24.42 8.03
N TRP A 389 18.54 -23.13 8.22
CA TRP A 389 17.24 -22.57 7.86
C TRP A 389 17.02 -22.59 6.35
N GLU A 390 17.97 -22.08 5.55
CA GLU A 390 17.89 -22.07 4.09
C GLU A 390 17.80 -23.48 3.51
N ALA A 391 18.54 -24.46 4.03
CA ALA A 391 18.42 -25.86 3.60
C ALA A 391 17.00 -26.41 3.83
N THR A 392 16.39 -26.10 4.98
CA THR A 392 15.03 -26.52 5.31
C THR A 392 13.98 -25.82 4.43
N ALA A 393 14.13 -24.51 4.22
CA ALA A 393 13.23 -23.70 3.40
C ALA A 393 13.29 -24.11 1.91
N ASN A 394 14.49 -24.30 1.35
CA ASN A 394 14.67 -24.72 -0.04
C ASN A 394 14.22 -26.18 -0.28
N GLN A 395 14.27 -27.05 0.73
CA GLN A 395 13.65 -28.38 0.62
C GLN A 395 12.14 -28.27 0.38
N LEU A 396 11.44 -27.40 1.11
CA LEU A 396 10.00 -27.16 0.92
C LEU A 396 9.72 -26.42 -0.40
N GLY A 397 10.55 -25.43 -0.74
CA GLY A 397 10.43 -24.68 -1.98
C GLY A 397 10.62 -25.51 -3.25
N SER A 398 11.51 -26.51 -3.22
CA SER A 398 11.69 -27.46 -4.34
C SER A 398 10.48 -28.39 -4.56
N GLN A 399 9.58 -28.49 -3.58
CA GLN A 399 8.30 -29.20 -3.66
C GLN A 399 7.15 -28.27 -4.09
N GLY A 400 7.44 -27.06 -4.57
CA GLY A 400 6.45 -26.05 -4.95
C GLY A 400 5.72 -25.41 -3.77
N CYS A 401 6.24 -25.57 -2.54
CA CYS A 401 5.58 -25.10 -1.33
C CYS A 401 6.01 -23.65 -1.01
N ARG A 402 5.05 -22.72 -1.06
CA ARG A 402 5.28 -21.29 -0.82
C ARG A 402 5.21 -20.96 0.67
N ILE A 403 6.32 -20.57 1.28
CA ILE A 403 6.40 -20.30 2.71
C ILE A 403 5.68 -18.98 3.02
N PHE A 404 4.81 -19.02 4.03
CA PHE A 404 4.11 -17.85 4.58
C PHE A 404 4.17 -17.79 6.11
N PHE A 405 4.71 -18.82 6.76
CA PHE A 405 4.94 -18.87 8.21
C PHE A 405 6.22 -19.66 8.48
N ALA A 406 7.11 -19.11 9.31
CA ALA A 406 8.36 -19.74 9.69
C ALA A 406 8.80 -19.17 11.04
N GLU A 407 8.24 -19.67 12.15
CA GLU A 407 8.42 -19.06 13.47
C GLU A 407 8.62 -20.11 14.57
N TYR A 408 9.05 -19.64 15.74
CA TYR A 408 8.99 -20.41 16.98
C TYR A 408 7.55 -20.74 17.36
N ILE A 409 7.34 -21.94 17.91
CA ILE A 409 6.07 -22.35 18.49
C ILE A 409 6.26 -22.63 20.00
N TYR A 410 5.72 -23.73 20.53
CA TYR A 410 5.90 -24.09 21.95
C TYR A 410 7.15 -24.95 22.17
N GLY A 411 7.77 -24.80 23.35
CA GLY A 411 8.98 -25.55 23.73
C GLY A 411 10.16 -25.25 22.81
N SER A 412 11.01 -26.25 22.56
CA SER A 412 12.20 -26.12 21.70
C SER A 412 11.93 -26.44 20.22
N GLN A 413 10.72 -26.11 19.73
CA GLN A 413 10.32 -26.34 18.34
C GLN A 413 10.24 -25.04 17.54
N PHE A 414 10.50 -25.16 16.24
CA PHE A 414 10.32 -24.15 15.21
C PHE A 414 9.47 -24.78 14.10
N ALA A 415 8.55 -24.02 13.50
CA ALA A 415 7.60 -24.54 12.53
C ALA A 415 7.56 -23.72 11.25
N PHE A 416 7.62 -24.43 10.12
CA PHE A 416 7.29 -23.88 8.80
C PHE A 416 5.86 -24.26 8.45
N ALA A 417 5.10 -23.32 7.91
CA ALA A 417 3.90 -23.61 7.13
C ALA A 417 4.02 -22.97 5.74
N CYS A 418 3.67 -23.75 4.73
CA CYS A 418 3.75 -23.34 3.33
C CYS A 418 2.57 -23.89 2.53
N SER A 419 2.22 -23.21 1.44
CA SER A 419 1.07 -23.54 0.60
C SER A 419 1.49 -23.95 -0.81
N ASN A 420 0.88 -25.01 -1.31
CA ASN A 420 0.93 -25.43 -2.71
C ASN A 420 -0.39 -25.02 -3.37
N SER A 421 -0.36 -24.17 -4.39
CA SER A 421 -1.57 -23.80 -5.15
C SER A 421 -1.80 -24.75 -6.32
N ASN A 422 -3.04 -25.16 -6.56
CA ASN A 422 -3.44 -25.92 -7.75
C ASN A 422 -3.23 -25.17 -9.08
N THR A 423 -3.04 -23.84 -9.05
CA THR A 423 -2.76 -23.02 -10.24
C THR A 423 -1.27 -22.67 -10.40
N HIS A 424 -0.39 -23.15 -9.53
CA HIS A 424 1.05 -22.88 -9.56
C HIS A 424 1.85 -24.19 -9.62
N ASN A 425 2.50 -24.43 -10.76
CA ASN A 425 3.28 -25.65 -11.02
C ASN A 425 4.81 -25.41 -10.94
N GLY A 426 5.24 -24.45 -10.13
CA GLY A 426 6.63 -24.03 -10.00
C GLY A 426 7.34 -24.55 -8.75
N THR A 427 8.48 -23.93 -8.51
CA THR A 427 9.36 -24.14 -7.35
C THR A 427 9.84 -22.81 -6.82
N TYR A 428 10.08 -22.75 -5.51
CA TYR A 428 10.59 -21.58 -4.82
C TYR A 428 12.01 -21.83 -4.35
N GLN A 429 12.87 -20.82 -4.50
CA GLN A 429 14.15 -20.76 -3.82
C GLN A 429 14.09 -19.68 -2.74
N TYR A 430 14.64 -19.94 -1.57
CA TYR A 430 14.65 -19.02 -0.44
C TYR A 430 16.06 -18.64 -0.04
N ARG A 431 16.19 -17.39 0.41
CA ARG A 431 17.38 -16.88 1.09
C ARG A 431 16.99 -16.12 2.34
N TRP A 432 17.84 -16.15 3.34
CA TRP A 432 17.80 -15.29 4.51
C TRP A 432 19.06 -14.42 4.54
N ILE A 433 18.88 -13.10 4.59
CA ILE A 433 19.98 -12.14 4.61
C ILE A 433 19.94 -11.40 5.95
N ALA A 434 21.03 -11.49 6.72
CA ALA A 434 21.15 -10.83 8.01
C ALA A 434 20.96 -9.31 7.88
N SER A 435 20.30 -8.72 8.87
CA SER A 435 20.21 -7.28 9.09
C SER A 435 20.67 -6.98 10.51
N THR A 436 21.22 -5.79 10.76
CA THR A 436 21.36 -5.29 12.13
C THR A 436 19.99 -4.77 12.61
N SER A 437 19.73 -4.87 13.92
CA SER A 437 18.50 -4.37 14.55
C SER A 437 18.37 -2.83 14.54
N ASN A 438 19.43 -2.15 14.16
CA ASN A 438 19.52 -0.71 13.94
C ASN A 438 19.97 -0.36 12.51
N ALA A 439 19.77 -1.26 11.54
CA ALA A 439 20.15 -1.03 10.15
C ALA A 439 19.52 0.27 9.63
N LYS A 440 20.29 1.03 8.86
CA LYS A 440 19.79 2.20 8.15
C LYS A 440 18.89 1.79 6.99
N ALA A 441 17.93 2.64 6.63
CA ALA A 441 17.07 2.43 5.46
C ALA A 441 17.89 2.27 4.17
N SER A 442 19.01 2.99 4.06
CA SER A 442 19.97 2.83 2.96
C SER A 442 20.67 1.46 2.92
N GLU A 443 20.90 0.83 4.07
CA GLU A 443 21.48 -0.51 4.18
C GLU A 443 20.43 -1.57 3.81
N VAL A 444 19.20 -1.44 4.32
CA VAL A 444 18.06 -2.29 3.91
C VAL A 444 17.78 -2.17 2.41
N GLN A 445 17.78 -0.94 1.87
CA GLN A 445 17.64 -0.67 0.44
C GLN A 445 18.75 -1.32 -0.39
N ALA A 446 20.00 -1.32 0.11
CA ALA A 446 21.11 -2.01 -0.54
C ALA A 446 20.91 -3.53 -0.56
N ILE A 447 20.46 -4.13 0.55
CA ILE A 447 20.11 -5.56 0.63
C ILE A 447 18.98 -5.91 -0.38
N LEU A 448 17.89 -5.14 -0.38
CA LEU A 448 16.77 -5.32 -1.30
C LEU A 448 17.20 -5.24 -2.77
N ASN A 449 18.03 -4.24 -3.11
CA ASN A 449 18.54 -4.04 -4.47
C ASN A 449 19.48 -5.17 -4.91
N ALA A 450 20.36 -5.65 -4.01
CA ALA A 450 21.26 -6.75 -4.29
C ALA A 450 20.49 -8.06 -4.55
N GLN A 451 19.51 -8.38 -3.71
CA GLN A 451 18.71 -9.61 -3.91
C GLN A 451 17.79 -9.51 -5.13
N LYS A 452 17.20 -8.33 -5.41
CA LYS A 452 16.49 -8.05 -6.67
C LYS A 452 17.37 -8.36 -7.90
N ALA A 453 18.63 -7.91 -7.90
CA ALA A 453 19.55 -8.14 -9.02
C ALA A 453 19.85 -9.63 -9.28
N GLU A 454 19.73 -10.49 -8.25
CA GLU A 454 19.86 -11.95 -8.38
C GLU A 454 18.53 -12.67 -8.71
N GLY A 455 17.43 -11.93 -8.88
CA GLY A 455 16.11 -12.46 -9.18
C GLY A 455 15.27 -12.83 -7.97
N PHE A 456 15.59 -12.31 -6.78
CA PHE A 456 14.87 -12.57 -5.54
C PHE A 456 14.00 -11.38 -5.12
N VAL A 457 12.85 -11.68 -4.50
CA VAL A 457 11.84 -10.73 -4.03
C VAL A 457 11.69 -10.87 -2.51
N TYR A 458 11.72 -9.75 -1.81
CA TYR A 458 11.48 -9.68 -0.36
C TYR A 458 10.10 -10.23 0.01
N ARG A 459 10.02 -10.98 1.13
CA ARG A 459 8.80 -11.60 1.63
C ARG A 459 8.42 -11.19 3.05
N PHE A 460 9.32 -11.32 4.01
CA PHE A 460 9.09 -11.01 5.43
C PHE A 460 10.41 -10.93 6.20
N GLU A 461 10.37 -10.35 7.39
CA GLU A 461 11.48 -10.38 8.36
C GLU A 461 11.42 -11.66 9.20
N LEU A 462 12.57 -12.15 9.65
CA LEU A 462 12.71 -13.34 10.47
C LEU A 462 13.90 -13.25 11.42
N GLU A 463 13.65 -13.50 12.71
CA GLU A 463 14.69 -13.86 13.68
C GLU A 463 14.98 -15.37 13.65
N LEU A 464 16.25 -15.71 13.49
CA LEU A 464 16.75 -17.08 13.57
C LEU A 464 16.99 -17.50 15.03
N PRO A 465 17.01 -18.81 15.35
CA PRO A 465 17.14 -19.25 16.75
C PRO A 465 18.45 -18.95 17.48
N ASN A 466 19.40 -18.27 16.84
CA ASN A 466 20.60 -17.71 17.44
C ASN A 466 20.47 -16.21 17.80
N GLY A 467 19.27 -15.62 17.67
CA GLY A 467 18.99 -14.21 17.94
C GLY A 467 19.35 -13.25 16.80
N GLN A 468 19.69 -13.76 15.62
CA GLN A 468 19.97 -12.91 14.45
C GLN A 468 18.69 -12.58 13.69
N VAL A 469 18.42 -11.29 13.50
CA VAL A 469 17.33 -10.77 12.66
C VAL A 469 17.80 -10.64 11.21
N GLY A 470 16.90 -10.86 10.25
CA GLY A 470 17.20 -10.71 8.83
C GLY A 470 15.97 -10.85 7.96
N PHE A 471 16.16 -10.63 6.66
CA PHE A 471 15.08 -10.61 5.67
C PHE A 471 15.04 -11.91 4.88
N VAL A 472 13.84 -12.48 4.76
CA VAL A 472 13.56 -13.62 3.88
C VAL A 472 13.21 -13.13 2.47
N PHE A 473 13.86 -13.76 1.51
CA PHE A 473 13.72 -13.51 0.09
C PHE A 473 13.30 -14.78 -0.63
N GLU A 474 12.48 -14.64 -1.68
CA GLU A 474 11.94 -15.73 -2.49
C GLU A 474 12.21 -15.50 -3.97
N LYS A 475 12.52 -16.58 -4.70
CA LYS A 475 12.59 -16.60 -6.15
C LYS A 475 11.69 -17.69 -6.69
N ASP A 476 10.68 -17.29 -7.45
CA ASP A 476 9.66 -18.15 -8.07
C ASP A 476 10.10 -18.54 -9.50
N SER A 477 10.19 -19.84 -9.79
CA SER A 477 10.65 -20.34 -11.10
C SER A 477 9.66 -20.11 -12.25
N THR A 478 8.39 -19.81 -11.97
CA THR A 478 7.36 -19.44 -12.96
C THR A 478 7.34 -17.94 -13.26
N GLN A 479 7.97 -17.12 -12.42
CA GLN A 479 7.96 -15.66 -12.54
C GLN A 479 9.38 -15.06 -12.69
N PRO A 480 10.22 -15.55 -13.63
CA PRO A 480 11.63 -15.12 -13.74
C PRO A 480 11.80 -13.63 -14.04
N ASN A 481 10.79 -12.99 -14.64
CA ASN A 481 10.80 -11.57 -14.99
C ASN A 481 10.16 -10.67 -13.92
N LEU A 482 9.63 -11.19 -12.80
CA LEU A 482 8.94 -10.37 -11.79
C LEU A 482 9.83 -9.24 -11.25
N VAL A 483 11.13 -9.49 -11.10
CA VAL A 483 12.09 -8.50 -10.62
C VAL A 483 12.39 -7.38 -11.62
N THR A 484 12.08 -7.52 -12.92
CA THR A 484 12.48 -6.52 -13.93
C THR A 484 11.63 -5.26 -13.85
N SER A 485 10.35 -5.38 -13.50
CA SER A 485 9.41 -4.27 -13.30
C SER A 485 9.31 -3.78 -11.85
N LEU A 486 9.92 -4.50 -10.91
CA LEU A 486 9.83 -4.20 -9.49
C LEU A 486 10.84 -3.14 -9.07
N GLU A 487 10.41 -2.14 -8.31
CA GLU A 487 11.32 -1.24 -7.57
C GLU A 487 10.99 -1.24 -6.08
N TYR A 488 12.01 -1.06 -5.23
CA TYR A 488 11.88 -0.98 -3.78
C TYR A 488 12.21 0.41 -3.28
N LYS A 489 11.55 0.81 -2.18
CA LYS A 489 11.73 2.09 -1.52
C LYS A 489 11.60 1.93 0.00
N VAL A 490 12.69 2.15 0.74
CA VAL A 490 12.74 1.99 2.21
C VAL A 490 12.91 3.34 2.91
N PHE A 491 12.04 3.66 3.85
CA PHE A 491 12.16 4.88 4.66
C PHE A 491 12.97 4.67 5.95
N GLU A 492 13.68 5.72 6.39
CA GLU A 492 14.20 5.80 7.77
C GLU A 492 13.05 6.20 8.67
N ASP A 493 12.91 5.43 9.74
CA ASP A 493 11.72 5.45 10.57
C ASP A 493 10.45 5.07 9.80
N SER A 494 9.34 4.95 10.52
CA SER A 494 8.08 4.57 9.92
C SER A 494 7.40 5.78 9.25
N VAL A 495 6.90 5.60 8.02
CA VAL A 495 5.87 6.53 7.46
C VAL A 495 4.60 6.49 8.33
N LEU A 496 4.49 5.47 9.18
CA LEU A 496 3.43 5.21 10.15
C LEU A 496 3.84 5.62 11.57
N ASP A 497 4.84 6.49 11.76
CA ASP A 497 5.38 6.82 13.09
C ASP A 497 4.38 7.53 14.02
N SER A 498 4.56 7.22 15.31
CA SER A 498 3.88 7.73 16.49
C SER A 498 3.85 9.26 16.64
N GLY A 499 4.83 10.01 16.10
CA GLY A 499 5.00 11.44 16.36
C GLY A 499 4.22 12.42 15.47
N ASP A 500 3.63 11.98 14.36
CA ASP A 500 3.09 12.84 13.28
C ASP A 500 1.65 13.41 13.54
N SER A 501 0.92 13.80 12.48
CA SER A 501 -0.55 13.86 12.31
C SER A 501 -1.21 12.50 11.98
N THR A 502 -2.47 12.22 12.37
CA THR A 502 -3.27 11.15 11.71
C THR A 502 -3.53 11.52 10.25
N SER A 503 -3.87 12.79 10.01
CA SER A 503 -3.96 13.40 8.68
C SER A 503 -2.63 13.39 7.93
N LEU A 504 -1.50 13.62 8.61
CA LEU A 504 -0.18 13.64 7.97
C LEU A 504 0.27 12.25 7.55
N MET A 505 0.02 11.23 8.36
CA MET A 505 0.25 9.84 7.99
C MET A 505 -0.58 9.47 6.75
N ASP A 506 -1.88 9.79 6.74
CA ASP A 506 -2.76 9.55 5.59
C ASP A 506 -2.31 10.33 4.33
N GLU A 507 -1.89 11.59 4.47
CA GLU A 507 -1.34 12.42 3.38
C GLU A 507 -0.02 11.84 2.85
N ARG A 508 0.92 11.46 3.73
CA ARG A 508 2.20 10.83 3.36
C ARG A 508 1.98 9.52 2.59
N MET A 509 1.11 8.65 3.12
CA MET A 509 0.78 7.37 2.51
C MET A 509 0.04 7.54 1.17
N THR A 510 -0.92 8.47 1.10
CA THR A 510 -1.62 8.83 -0.14
C THR A 510 -0.65 9.38 -1.19
N HIS A 511 0.29 10.25 -0.80
CA HIS A 511 1.33 10.74 -1.71
C HIS A 511 2.26 9.62 -2.20
N GLN A 512 2.61 8.64 -1.35
CA GLN A 512 3.34 7.45 -1.83
C GLN A 512 2.53 6.67 -2.87
N GLY A 513 1.24 6.43 -2.58
CA GLY A 513 0.33 5.74 -3.49
C GLY A 513 0.16 6.43 -4.85
N LEU A 514 0.03 7.76 -4.86
CA LEU A 514 -0.03 8.58 -6.08
C LEU A 514 1.28 8.57 -6.88
N LEU A 515 2.42 8.37 -6.22
CA LEU A 515 3.73 8.22 -6.87
C LEU A 515 4.00 6.80 -7.39
N GLY A 516 3.05 5.85 -7.24
CA GLY A 516 3.19 4.47 -7.70
C GLY A 516 3.81 3.51 -6.67
N TRP A 517 3.90 3.91 -5.41
CA TRP A 517 4.42 3.08 -4.34
C TRP A 517 3.29 2.38 -3.58
N HIS A 518 3.41 1.06 -3.44
CA HIS A 518 2.49 0.23 -2.65
C HIS A 518 3.19 -0.17 -1.37
N LEU A 519 2.49 -0.06 -0.24
CA LEU A 519 2.97 -0.66 1.00
C LEU A 519 3.01 -2.18 0.82
N LEU A 520 4.11 -2.81 1.22
CA LEU A 520 4.27 -4.26 1.13
C LEU A 520 3.62 -4.92 2.36
N ASP A 521 2.85 -6.00 2.16
CA ASP A 521 2.19 -6.74 3.26
C ASP A 521 3.18 -7.13 4.37
N GLY A 522 2.85 -6.82 5.62
CA GLY A 522 3.45 -7.48 6.79
C GLY A 522 4.21 -6.56 7.74
N ARG A 523 4.27 -7.00 8.99
CA ARG A 523 4.91 -6.31 10.10
C ARG A 523 6.43 -6.33 9.90
N SER A 524 7.06 -5.15 9.82
CA SER A 524 8.50 -4.98 10.03
C SER A 524 8.82 -4.85 11.53
N VAL A 525 8.23 -5.72 12.35
CA VAL A 525 8.48 -5.79 13.80
C VAL A 525 8.21 -7.19 14.33
N LEU A 526 9.20 -7.78 14.97
CA LEU A 526 9.00 -8.80 16.01
C LEU A 526 8.51 -8.13 17.28
N ALA A 527 7.23 -7.73 17.28
CA ALA A 527 6.52 -7.27 18.47
C ALA A 527 5.02 -7.62 18.38
N GLU A 528 4.48 -8.25 19.43
CA GLU A 528 3.03 -8.39 19.64
C GLU A 528 2.40 -7.08 20.18
N GLY A 529 2.76 -5.94 19.57
CA GLY A 529 2.46 -4.60 20.10
C GLY A 529 2.44 -3.49 19.05
N GLY A 530 1.31 -3.35 18.35
CA GLY A 530 1.00 -2.16 17.55
C GLY A 530 1.95 -1.85 16.40
N ILE A 531 1.83 -0.63 15.86
CA ILE A 531 2.63 -0.12 14.74
C ILE A 531 3.96 0.51 15.22
N THR A 532 4.17 0.65 16.52
CA THR A 532 5.05 1.71 17.09
C THR A 532 5.93 1.29 18.27
N SER A 533 5.91 0.03 18.74
CA SER A 533 6.62 -0.34 19.98
C SER A 533 8.14 -0.46 19.87
N SER A 534 8.76 -0.10 18.75
CA SER A 534 10.21 -0.03 18.59
C SER A 534 10.64 1.21 17.83
N SER A 535 11.64 1.91 18.36
CA SER A 535 12.50 2.74 17.51
C SER A 535 13.21 1.83 16.49
N ASN A 536 13.34 2.32 15.24
CA ASN A 536 13.93 1.64 14.07
C ASN A 536 12.98 0.84 13.14
N ILE A 537 11.66 1.00 13.23
CA ILE A 537 10.72 0.42 12.24
C ILE A 537 11.03 0.98 10.84
N LYS A 538 11.09 0.10 9.82
CA LYS A 538 11.36 0.49 8.42
C LYS A 538 10.17 0.19 7.53
N THR A 539 9.53 1.23 7.00
CA THR A 539 8.46 1.02 6.02
C THR A 539 9.06 0.68 4.65
N ILE A 540 8.81 -0.54 4.16
CA ILE A 540 9.20 -0.99 2.82
C ILE A 540 8.03 -0.83 1.86
N PHE A 541 8.21 0.03 0.87
CA PHE A 541 7.33 0.17 -0.28
C PHE A 541 7.88 -0.56 -1.51
N VAL A 542 6.97 -0.97 -2.39
CA VAL A 542 7.27 -1.65 -3.65
C VAL A 542 6.42 -1.07 -4.78
N ASN A 543 7.03 -0.88 -5.95
CA ASN A 543 6.30 -0.57 -7.18
C ASN A 543 5.97 -1.88 -7.90
N ARG A 544 4.75 -2.38 -7.69
CA ARG A 544 4.13 -3.53 -8.38
C ARG A 544 2.61 -3.49 -8.10
N PRO A 545 1.77 -4.20 -8.88
CA PRO A 545 0.35 -4.32 -8.56
C PRO A 545 0.15 -5.01 -7.21
N LEU A 546 -0.93 -4.70 -6.50
CA LEU A 546 -1.30 -5.48 -5.32
C LEU A 546 -1.52 -6.97 -5.72
N PRO A 547 -0.91 -7.92 -4.99
CA PRO A 547 -0.94 -9.34 -5.32
C PRO A 547 -2.35 -9.95 -5.16
#